data_AF-A0A182ARJ6-F1
#
_entry.id   AF-A0A182ARJ6-F1
#
_cell.length_a   1.000
_cell.length_b   1.000
_cell.length_c   1.000
_cell.angle_alpha   90.00
_cell.angle_beta   90.00
_cell.angle_gamma   90.00
#
_symmetry.space_group_name_H-M   'P 1'
#
loop_
_entity.id
_entity.type
_entity.pdbx_description
1 polymer ?
#
loop_
_entity_poly.entity_id
_entity_poly.type
_entity_poly.pdbx_seq_one_letter_code
_entity_poly.pdbx_strand_id
1 'polypeptide(L)'
;MTTHPVKRRKKLIEVAIPLEAINAASAREKSIRHGHPSTLHLWWARRPLAAARAVIFCQTVDDPSAVPEEFPTEEEQEKERLRLFALISELVLWENTTNEQVLNRAREEIRRSWRRCCDDNADHPEAAELFNPEKLPGFHDPFAGGGALPLEAQRLGLEAYASDLNPVAVLINKAMIEIPPKFAGMPPVNPDSRRKLDVQTWKGAQGLAEDVRYYGQWMRDEAEKRIGHLYPKVEVTAEMAKDRPDLNPYVGPPEKSHIHCSAMDVSSFLG
;
A
#
# COMPACT_ATOMS: atom_id res chain seq x y z
N MET A 1 13.11 -16.53 32.40
CA MET A 1 13.70 -15.20 32.08
C MET A 1 14.83 -15.46 31.10
N THR A 2 14.84 -14.79 29.96
CA THR A 2 15.93 -14.96 28.97
C THR A 2 17.23 -14.51 29.62
N THR A 3 18.31 -15.26 29.41
CA THR A 3 19.64 -14.92 29.97
C THR A 3 20.24 -13.66 29.32
N HIS A 4 19.64 -13.21 28.22
CA HIS A 4 20.02 -12.03 27.45
C HIS A 4 18.75 -11.25 27.10
N PRO A 5 18.34 -10.24 27.89
CA PRO A 5 17.19 -9.40 27.55
C PRO A 5 17.54 -8.44 26.42
N VAL A 6 16.65 -8.35 25.42
CA VAL A 6 16.75 -7.34 24.36
C VAL A 6 16.47 -5.95 24.93
N LYS A 7 17.39 -5.02 24.74
CA LYS A 7 17.21 -3.61 25.09
C LYS A 7 16.28 -2.96 24.07
N ARG A 8 15.23 -2.29 24.54
CA ARG A 8 14.28 -1.56 23.70
C ARG A 8 14.16 -0.12 24.17
N ARG A 9 14.17 0.82 23.23
CA ARG A 9 13.83 2.22 23.45
C ARG A 9 12.32 2.42 23.37
N LYS A 10 11.82 3.43 24.08
CA LYS A 10 10.39 3.81 24.04
C LYS A 10 10.06 4.34 22.64
N LYS A 11 8.93 3.91 22.08
CA LYS A 11 8.47 4.30 20.74
C LYS A 11 7.43 5.40 20.80
N LEU A 12 7.24 6.15 19.70
CA LEU A 12 6.23 7.22 19.62
C LEU A 12 4.83 6.73 20.02
N ILE A 13 4.45 5.51 19.60
CA ILE A 13 3.15 4.92 19.92
C ILE A 13 2.90 4.75 21.42
N GLU A 14 3.97 4.66 22.23
CA GLU A 14 3.88 4.53 23.69
C GLU A 14 3.73 5.88 24.40
N VAL A 15 3.88 7.01 23.68
CA VAL A 15 3.85 8.36 24.26
C VAL A 15 2.70 9.18 23.68
N ALA A 16 2.79 9.54 22.40
CA ALA A 16 1.81 10.40 21.73
C ALA A 16 1.93 10.28 20.21
N ILE A 17 0.80 10.42 19.53
CA ILE A 17 0.68 10.44 18.06
C ILE A 17 -0.34 11.51 17.65
N PRO A 18 -0.24 12.10 16.43
CA PRO A 18 -1.14 13.17 15.99
C PRO A 18 -2.51 12.63 15.57
N LEU A 19 -3.33 12.24 16.56
CA LEU A 19 -4.63 11.57 16.37
C LEU A 19 -5.59 12.36 15.48
N GLU A 20 -5.64 13.69 15.61
CA GLU A 20 -6.52 14.54 14.80
C GLU A 20 -6.22 14.41 13.31
N ALA A 21 -4.94 14.50 12.92
CA ALA A 21 -4.51 14.34 11.53
C ALA A 21 -4.79 12.92 10.99
N ILE A 22 -4.47 11.89 11.80
CA ILE A 22 -4.70 10.49 11.44
C ILE A 22 -6.20 10.21 11.22
N ASN A 23 -7.05 10.72 12.12
CA ASN A 23 -8.50 10.53 12.06
C ASN A 23 -9.12 11.26 10.86
N ALA A 24 -8.70 12.51 10.61
CA ALA A 24 -9.15 13.28 9.46
C ALA A 24 -8.81 12.58 8.13
N ALA A 25 -7.56 12.11 7.99
CA ALA A 25 -7.11 11.37 6.82
C ALA A 25 -7.86 10.04 6.65
N SER A 26 -8.04 9.29 7.74
CA SER A 26 -8.77 8.01 7.74
C SER A 26 -10.26 8.17 7.37
N ALA A 27 -10.89 9.28 7.80
CA ALA A 27 -12.26 9.59 7.42
C ALA A 27 -12.37 9.94 5.93
N ARG A 28 -11.45 10.78 5.42
CA ARG A 28 -11.38 11.17 4.01
C ARG A 28 -11.15 9.97 3.09
N GLU A 29 -10.30 9.02 3.48
CA GLU A 29 -10.00 7.82 2.69
C GLU A 29 -11.26 7.02 2.31
N LYS A 30 -12.31 7.04 3.16
CA LYS A 30 -13.56 6.31 2.92
C LYS A 30 -14.34 6.79 1.70
N SER A 31 -14.14 8.03 1.23
CA SER A 31 -14.81 8.57 0.05
C SER A 31 -14.01 8.39 -1.24
N ILE A 32 -12.80 7.84 -1.16
CA ILE A 32 -11.93 7.63 -2.33
C ILE A 32 -12.45 6.45 -3.15
N ARG A 33 -12.53 6.64 -4.47
CA ARG A 33 -13.12 5.67 -5.42
C ARG A 33 -12.18 5.27 -6.56
N HIS A 34 -10.97 5.80 -6.60
CA HIS A 34 -9.96 5.49 -7.61
C HIS A 34 -8.61 5.21 -6.93
N GLY A 35 -7.89 4.19 -7.40
CA GLY A 35 -6.57 3.77 -6.88
C GLY A 35 -6.55 3.17 -5.47
N HIS A 36 -7.66 3.21 -4.74
CA HIS A 36 -7.75 2.59 -3.42
C HIS A 36 -7.95 1.07 -3.53
N PRO A 37 -7.10 0.23 -2.90
CA PRO A 37 -7.26 -1.23 -2.90
C PRO A 37 -8.67 -1.81 -2.71
N SER A 38 -9.57 -1.16 -1.98
CA SER A 38 -10.94 -1.65 -1.82
C SER A 38 -11.79 -1.61 -3.08
N THR A 39 -11.36 -0.87 -4.10
CA THR A 39 -12.04 -0.86 -5.39
C THR A 39 -11.67 -2.09 -6.23
N LEU A 40 -10.60 -2.83 -5.88
CA LEU A 40 -10.35 -4.19 -6.38
C LEU A 40 -11.33 -5.17 -5.76
N HIS A 41 -11.43 -5.18 -4.43
CA HIS A 41 -12.37 -6.02 -3.68
C HIS A 41 -12.70 -5.42 -2.32
N LEU A 42 -13.97 -5.43 -1.94
CA LEU A 42 -14.41 -4.95 -0.63
C LEU A 42 -14.16 -6.02 0.44
N TRP A 43 -13.17 -5.79 1.32
CA TRP A 43 -12.96 -6.62 2.50
C TRP A 43 -13.78 -6.09 3.70
N TRP A 44 -14.52 -6.96 4.38
CA TRP A 44 -15.45 -6.57 5.46
C TRP A 44 -14.77 -5.96 6.69
N ALA A 45 -13.54 -6.37 7.01
CA ALA A 45 -12.76 -5.86 8.15
C ALA A 45 -11.70 -4.86 7.69
N ARG A 46 -12.14 -3.78 7.02
CA ARG A 46 -11.23 -2.83 6.36
C ARG A 46 -10.60 -1.85 7.35
N ARG A 47 -9.28 -1.90 7.49
CA ARG A 47 -8.50 -0.91 8.25
C ARG A 47 -8.13 0.27 7.34
N PRO A 48 -8.27 1.54 7.77
CA PRO A 48 -7.79 2.68 6.99
C PRO A 48 -6.29 2.59 6.75
N LEU A 49 -5.83 2.84 5.52
CA LEU A 49 -4.41 2.82 5.17
C LEU A 49 -3.65 3.95 5.89
N ALA A 50 -4.27 5.12 6.00
CA ALA A 50 -3.74 6.24 6.79
C ALA A 50 -3.40 5.83 8.23
N ALA A 51 -4.33 5.14 8.91
CA ALA A 51 -4.11 4.66 10.28
C ALA A 51 -3.05 3.54 10.33
N ALA A 52 -3.08 2.59 9.41
CA ALA A 52 -2.09 1.51 9.31
C ALA A 52 -0.66 2.07 9.17
N ARG A 53 -0.46 3.00 8.24
CA ARG A 53 0.81 3.66 7.99
C ARG A 53 1.33 4.42 9.22
N ALA A 54 0.46 5.20 9.86
CA ALA A 54 0.83 5.96 11.07
C ALA A 54 1.24 5.04 12.22
N VAL A 55 0.48 3.98 12.48
CA VAL A 55 0.79 3.01 13.55
C VAL A 55 2.11 2.29 13.27
N ILE A 56 2.37 1.89 12.02
CA ILE A 56 3.63 1.23 11.65
C ILE A 56 4.83 2.18 11.79
N PHE A 57 4.67 3.45 11.43
CA PHE A 57 5.71 4.44 11.66
C PHE A 57 5.95 4.65 13.17
N CYS A 58 4.89 4.84 13.95
CA CYS A 58 4.99 5.15 15.38
C CYS A 58 5.49 3.97 16.22
N GLN A 59 5.29 2.71 15.78
CA GLN A 59 5.83 1.54 16.47
C GLN A 59 7.32 1.30 16.17
N THR A 60 7.85 1.85 15.08
CA THR A 60 9.23 1.61 14.65
C THR A 60 10.16 2.76 15.04
N VAL A 61 9.64 3.99 15.08
CA VAL A 61 10.41 5.20 15.42
C VAL A 61 10.46 5.44 16.94
N ASP A 62 11.67 5.69 17.44
CA ASP A 62 11.92 6.03 18.84
C ASP A 62 11.23 7.36 19.23
N ASP A 63 10.66 7.43 20.43
CA ASP A 63 10.30 8.72 21.01
C ASP A 63 11.58 9.47 21.43
N PRO A 64 11.67 10.79 21.21
CA PRO A 64 12.85 11.57 21.58
C PRO A 64 13.27 11.46 23.04
N SER A 65 12.34 11.18 23.98
CA SER A 65 12.67 10.96 25.40
C SER A 65 13.51 9.70 25.66
N ALA A 66 13.58 8.77 24.69
CA ALA A 66 14.43 7.58 24.75
C ALA A 66 15.77 7.75 24.03
N VAL A 67 16.11 8.99 23.65
CA VAL A 67 17.36 9.36 22.97
C VAL A 67 17.98 10.61 23.64
N PRO A 68 18.21 10.61 24.96
CA PRO A 68 18.69 11.77 25.70
C PRO A 68 20.09 12.23 25.26
N GLU A 69 20.86 11.37 24.59
CA GLU A 69 22.15 11.71 23.99
C GLU A 69 22.02 12.67 22.79
N GLU A 70 20.85 12.72 22.15
CA GLU A 70 20.55 13.67 21.06
C GLU A 70 19.58 14.77 21.50
N PHE A 71 18.65 14.45 22.41
CA PHE A 71 17.62 15.36 22.91
C PHE A 71 17.68 15.43 24.44
N PRO A 72 18.72 16.08 25.02
CA PRO A 72 18.96 16.06 26.46
C PRO A 72 17.91 16.81 27.28
N THR A 73 17.19 17.77 26.70
CA THR A 73 16.18 18.58 27.39
C THR A 73 14.74 18.23 26.98
N GLU A 74 13.78 18.44 27.88
CA GLU A 74 12.35 18.24 27.56
C GLU A 74 11.89 19.13 26.40
N GLU A 75 12.43 20.35 26.28
CA GLU A 75 12.13 21.28 25.19
C GLU A 75 12.62 20.73 23.84
N GLU A 76 13.83 20.18 23.77
CA GLU A 76 14.35 19.54 22.55
C GLU A 76 13.59 18.27 22.19
N GLN A 77 13.19 17.48 23.18
CA GLN A 77 12.37 16.29 22.98
C GLN A 77 11.00 16.65 22.39
N GLU A 78 10.35 17.68 22.92
CA GLU A 78 9.06 18.15 22.40
C GLU A 78 9.21 18.74 20.99
N LYS A 79 10.26 19.54 20.74
CA LYS A 79 10.53 20.08 19.40
C LYS A 79 10.71 18.98 18.37
N GLU A 80 11.46 17.93 18.69
CA GLU A 80 11.64 16.79 17.79
C GLU A 80 10.35 15.98 17.61
N ARG A 81 9.59 15.79 18.68
CA ARG A 81 8.29 15.10 18.62
C ARG A 81 7.32 15.84 17.68
N LEU A 82 7.26 17.17 17.76
CA LEU A 82 6.46 17.99 16.85
C LEU A 82 6.94 17.88 15.39
N ARG A 83 8.25 17.79 15.14
CA ARG A 83 8.79 17.53 13.78
C ARG A 83 8.32 16.16 13.26
N LEU A 84 8.39 15.13 14.09
CA LEU A 84 7.90 13.78 13.74
C LEU A 84 6.39 13.77 13.52
N PHE A 85 5.61 14.54 14.30
CA PHE A 85 4.16 14.68 14.11
C PHE A 85 3.81 15.39 12.80
N ALA A 86 4.59 16.41 12.41
CA ALA A 86 4.43 17.06 11.12
C ALA A 86 4.68 16.05 9.98
N LEU A 87 5.74 15.25 10.08
CA LEU A 87 6.01 14.18 9.11
C LEU A 87 4.88 13.15 9.05
N ILE A 88 4.35 12.68 10.20
CA ILE A 88 3.21 11.76 10.23
C ILE A 88 1.99 12.39 9.56
N SER A 89 1.73 13.68 9.81
CA SER A 89 0.60 14.41 9.23
C SER A 89 0.70 14.51 7.71
N GLU A 90 1.91 14.69 7.16
CA GLU A 90 2.15 14.59 5.72
C GLU A 90 1.96 13.15 5.22
N LEU A 91 2.52 12.18 5.95
CA LEU A 91 2.58 10.77 5.60
C LEU A 91 1.19 10.13 5.50
N VAL A 92 0.22 10.54 6.33
CA VAL A 92 -1.14 9.96 6.33
C VAL A 92 -2.04 10.46 5.19
N LEU A 93 -1.66 11.53 4.48
CA LEU A 93 -2.46 12.06 3.37
C LEU A 93 -2.49 11.07 2.21
N TRP A 94 -3.66 10.92 1.58
CA TRP A 94 -3.85 10.03 0.44
C TRP A 94 -2.95 10.40 -0.74
N GLU A 95 -2.79 11.70 -0.99
CA GLU A 95 -1.95 12.27 -2.04
C GLU A 95 -0.47 11.89 -1.90
N ASN A 96 -0.04 11.57 -0.68
CA ASN A 96 1.34 11.23 -0.37
C ASN A 96 1.62 9.72 -0.33
N THR A 97 0.62 8.88 -0.63
CA THR A 97 0.76 7.41 -0.60
C THR A 97 1.86 6.87 -1.51
N THR A 98 2.19 7.58 -2.59
CA THR A 98 3.27 7.27 -3.55
C THR A 98 4.32 8.39 -3.64
N ASN A 99 4.30 9.34 -2.69
CA ASN A 99 5.24 10.45 -2.69
C ASN A 99 6.58 10.01 -2.09
N GLU A 100 7.52 9.64 -2.97
CA GLU A 100 8.84 9.16 -2.59
C GLU A 100 9.64 10.14 -1.72
N GLN A 101 9.42 11.46 -1.82
CA GLN A 101 10.12 12.40 -0.94
C GLN A 101 9.66 12.24 0.53
N VAL A 102 8.36 12.10 0.75
CA VAL A 102 7.78 11.90 2.09
C VAL A 102 8.10 10.49 2.60
N LEU A 103 7.94 9.47 1.75
CA LEU A 103 8.24 8.08 2.12
C LEU A 103 9.72 7.89 2.47
N ASN A 104 10.65 8.51 1.75
CA ASN A 104 12.07 8.38 2.05
C ASN A 104 12.48 9.09 3.35
N ARG A 105 11.86 10.23 3.68
CA ARG A 105 12.00 10.84 5.01
C ARG A 105 11.55 9.88 6.11
N ALA A 106 10.38 9.26 5.95
CA ALA A 106 9.87 8.30 6.92
C ALA A 106 10.76 7.05 7.05
N ARG A 107 11.19 6.47 5.92
CA ARG A 107 12.12 5.32 5.88
C ARG A 107 13.43 5.63 6.60
N GLU A 108 13.94 6.85 6.49
CA GLU A 108 15.18 7.21 7.19
C GLU A 108 15.02 7.32 8.70
N GLU A 109 13.90 7.84 9.21
CA GLU A 109 13.64 7.84 10.66
C GLU A 109 13.52 6.41 11.22
N ILE A 110 12.92 5.51 10.44
CA ILE A 110 12.84 4.07 10.77
C ILE A 110 14.25 3.48 10.84
N ARG A 111 15.10 3.71 9.82
CA ARG A 111 16.49 3.22 9.80
C ARG A 111 17.31 3.80 10.95
N ARG A 112 17.16 5.09 11.25
CA ARG A 112 17.86 5.74 12.37
C ARG A 112 17.51 5.08 13.70
N SER A 113 16.23 4.84 13.94
CA SER A 113 15.75 4.15 15.16
C SER A 113 16.22 2.69 15.19
N TRP A 114 16.28 2.02 14.04
CA TRP A 114 16.79 0.65 13.96
C TRP A 114 18.30 0.55 14.24
N ARG A 115 19.12 1.48 13.71
CA ARG A 115 20.56 1.51 13.98
C ARG A 115 20.84 1.68 15.48
N ARG A 116 20.12 2.58 16.16
CA ARG A 116 20.22 2.72 17.63
C ARG A 116 19.87 1.42 18.36
N CYS A 117 18.81 0.74 17.94
CA CYS A 117 18.43 -0.56 18.49
C CYS A 117 19.55 -1.60 18.29
N CYS A 118 20.22 -1.61 17.14
CA CYS A 118 21.36 -2.49 16.89
C CYS A 118 22.54 -2.16 17.79
N ASP A 119 22.87 -0.87 17.95
CA ASP A 119 23.96 -0.41 18.81
C ASP A 119 23.71 -0.77 20.28
N ASP A 120 22.48 -0.55 20.77
CA ASP A 120 22.09 -0.88 22.14
C ASP A 120 22.24 -2.39 22.44
N ASN A 121 22.08 -3.24 21.41
CA ASN A 121 22.10 -4.69 21.50
C ASN A 121 23.35 -5.33 20.88
N ALA A 122 24.43 -4.56 20.63
CA ALA A 122 25.66 -5.07 20.02
C ALA A 122 26.31 -6.22 20.81
N ASP A 123 26.15 -6.24 22.14
CA ASP A 123 26.68 -7.29 23.03
C ASP A 123 25.76 -8.53 23.14
N HIS A 124 24.62 -8.56 22.43
CA HIS A 124 23.71 -9.71 22.47
C HIS A 124 24.37 -10.93 21.79
N PRO A 125 24.29 -12.16 22.35
CA PRO A 125 24.95 -13.34 21.75
C PRO A 125 24.53 -13.64 20.30
N GLU A 126 23.29 -13.28 19.96
CA GLU A 126 22.70 -13.42 18.63
C GLU A 126 22.71 -12.11 17.82
N ALA A 127 23.54 -11.11 18.19
CA ALA A 127 23.53 -9.80 17.55
C ALA A 127 23.81 -9.83 16.04
N ALA A 128 24.71 -10.72 15.61
CA ALA A 128 25.01 -10.90 14.19
C ALA A 128 23.79 -11.31 13.35
N GLU A 129 22.82 -12.00 13.95
CA GLU A 129 21.60 -12.45 13.28
C GLU A 129 20.43 -11.48 13.49
N LEU A 130 20.21 -11.05 14.74
CA LEU A 130 19.02 -10.29 15.14
C LEU A 130 19.13 -8.77 14.96
N PHE A 131 20.36 -8.22 14.94
CA PHE A 131 20.61 -6.78 15.02
C PHE A 131 21.54 -6.30 13.89
N ASN A 132 21.15 -6.58 12.64
CA ASN A 132 21.87 -6.12 11.46
C ASN A 132 21.47 -4.66 11.08
N PRO A 133 22.37 -3.67 11.18
CA PRO A 133 22.03 -2.26 10.90
C PRO A 133 21.67 -1.98 9.44
N GLU A 134 22.09 -2.84 8.51
CA GLU A 134 21.81 -2.71 7.07
C GLU A 134 20.53 -3.42 6.64
N LYS A 135 19.94 -4.26 7.50
CA LYS A 135 18.70 -5.00 7.22
C LYS A 135 17.65 -4.70 8.29
N LEU A 136 16.57 -4.01 7.90
CA LEU A 136 15.41 -3.81 8.78
C LEU A 136 14.78 -5.15 9.18
N PRO A 137 14.19 -5.25 10.38
CA PRO A 137 13.47 -6.44 10.80
C PRO A 137 12.26 -6.72 9.89
N GLY A 138 11.95 -8.00 9.70
CA GLY A 138 10.76 -8.41 8.96
C GLY A 138 9.47 -7.95 9.66
N PHE A 139 8.50 -7.50 8.88
CA PHE A 139 7.16 -7.18 9.35
C PHE A 139 6.25 -8.38 9.15
N HIS A 140 5.66 -8.92 10.22
CA HIS A 140 4.80 -10.10 10.16
C HIS A 140 3.37 -9.76 10.56
N ASP A 141 2.41 -10.01 9.66
CA ASP A 141 0.96 -9.92 9.93
C ASP A 141 0.29 -11.28 9.68
N PRO A 142 0.06 -12.08 10.75
CA PRO A 142 -0.50 -13.42 10.59
C PRO A 142 -2.01 -13.43 10.28
N PHE A 143 -2.68 -12.26 10.34
CA PHE A 143 -4.13 -12.09 10.13
C PHE A 143 -4.40 -10.92 9.18
N ALA A 144 -3.73 -10.93 8.03
CA ALA A 144 -3.63 -9.78 7.16
C ALA A 144 -4.97 -9.30 6.56
N GLY A 145 -5.94 -10.20 6.41
CA GLY A 145 -7.23 -9.89 5.81
C GLY A 145 -7.06 -9.22 4.45
N GLY A 146 -7.58 -8.00 4.30
CA GLY A 146 -7.44 -7.20 3.06
C GLY A 146 -6.04 -6.63 2.78
N GLY A 147 -5.04 -6.88 3.64
CA GLY A 147 -3.63 -6.54 3.38
C GLY A 147 -3.23 -5.10 3.67
N ALA A 148 -4.01 -4.35 4.45
CA ALA A 148 -3.75 -2.93 4.74
C ALA A 148 -2.41 -2.70 5.46
N LEU A 149 -2.13 -3.47 6.51
CA LEU A 149 -0.88 -3.36 7.28
C LEU A 149 0.36 -3.78 6.47
N PRO A 150 0.41 -4.97 5.84
CA PRO A 150 1.59 -5.38 5.08
C PRO A 150 1.85 -4.50 3.84
N LEU A 151 0.79 -3.97 3.19
CA LEU A 151 0.96 -2.98 2.11
C LEU A 151 1.67 -1.70 2.61
N GLU A 152 1.21 -1.14 3.73
CA GLU A 152 1.81 0.09 4.27
C GLU A 152 3.20 -0.15 4.88
N ALA A 153 3.44 -1.33 5.44
CA ALA A 153 4.78 -1.73 5.87
C ALA A 153 5.77 -1.76 4.69
N GLN A 154 5.36 -2.32 3.55
CA GLN A 154 6.16 -2.33 2.34
C GLN A 154 6.46 -0.91 1.83
N ARG A 155 5.46 -0.01 1.84
CA ARG A 155 5.66 1.41 1.48
C ARG A 155 6.68 2.09 2.39
N LEU A 156 6.69 1.75 3.68
CA LEU A 156 7.66 2.21 4.67
C LEU A 156 9.02 1.49 4.61
N GLY A 157 9.24 0.63 3.61
CA GLY A 157 10.52 -0.03 3.36
C GLY A 157 10.78 -1.30 4.19
N LEU A 158 9.76 -1.82 4.89
CA LEU A 158 9.87 -3.07 5.63
C LEU A 158 9.62 -4.28 4.72
N GLU A 159 10.32 -5.38 4.99
CA GLU A 159 10.07 -6.67 4.35
C GLU A 159 8.81 -7.29 4.97
N ALA A 160 7.68 -7.22 4.26
CA ALA A 160 6.37 -7.61 4.78
C ALA A 160 6.01 -9.08 4.46
N TYR A 161 5.65 -9.82 5.50
CA TYR A 161 5.15 -11.19 5.48
C TYR A 161 3.71 -11.20 5.98
N ALA A 162 2.80 -11.64 5.13
CA ALA A 162 1.37 -11.66 5.41
C ALA A 162 0.82 -13.08 5.29
N SER A 163 -0.03 -13.49 6.23
CA SER A 163 -0.81 -14.73 6.11
C SER A 163 -2.27 -14.51 6.45
N ASP A 164 -3.13 -15.37 5.91
CA ASP A 164 -4.53 -15.45 6.27
C ASP A 164 -5.05 -16.86 5.97
N LEU A 165 -6.04 -17.33 6.73
CA LEU A 165 -6.71 -18.60 6.47
C LEU A 165 -7.64 -18.51 5.26
N ASN A 166 -8.20 -17.32 4.99
CA ASN A 166 -9.14 -17.13 3.90
C ASN A 166 -8.41 -17.02 2.56
N PRO A 167 -8.67 -17.91 1.58
CA PRO A 167 -8.00 -17.89 0.29
C PRO A 167 -8.25 -16.60 -0.51
N VAL A 168 -9.38 -15.92 -0.29
CA VAL A 168 -9.68 -14.61 -0.92
C VAL A 168 -8.76 -13.53 -0.36
N ALA A 169 -8.55 -13.50 0.96
CA ALA A 169 -7.57 -12.60 1.58
C ALA A 169 -6.17 -12.86 1.02
N VAL A 170 -5.75 -14.12 0.97
CA VAL A 170 -4.44 -14.50 0.41
C VAL A 170 -4.30 -14.01 -1.03
N LEU A 171 -5.33 -14.17 -1.87
CA LEU A 171 -5.30 -13.71 -3.26
C LEU A 171 -5.17 -12.18 -3.36
N ILE A 172 -5.91 -11.43 -2.54
CA ILE A 172 -5.82 -9.96 -2.48
C ILE A 172 -4.40 -9.52 -2.09
N ASN A 173 -3.84 -10.12 -1.04
CA ASN A 173 -2.47 -9.81 -0.59
C ASN A 173 -1.44 -10.15 -1.68
N LYS A 174 -1.59 -11.29 -2.37
CA LYS A 174 -0.71 -11.65 -3.50
C LYS A 174 -0.77 -10.60 -4.61
N ALA A 175 -1.98 -10.19 -5.01
CA ALA A 175 -2.19 -9.21 -6.06
C ALA A 175 -1.63 -7.82 -5.71
N MET A 176 -1.66 -7.44 -4.43
CA MET A 176 -1.25 -6.10 -3.97
C MET A 176 0.21 -6.01 -3.55
N ILE A 177 0.75 -7.05 -2.91
CA ILE A 177 1.99 -6.96 -2.12
C ILE A 177 3.09 -7.89 -2.68
N GLU A 178 2.72 -9.08 -3.14
CA GLU A 178 3.71 -10.09 -3.57
C GLU A 178 4.05 -10.01 -5.06
N ILE A 179 3.04 -9.90 -5.92
CA ILE A 179 3.21 -9.95 -7.38
C ILE A 179 3.82 -8.64 -7.91
N PRO A 180 3.29 -7.44 -7.60
CA PRO A 180 3.73 -6.20 -8.25
C PRO A 180 5.22 -5.88 -8.10
N PRO A 181 5.83 -5.99 -6.89
CA PRO A 181 7.26 -5.71 -6.73
C PRO A 181 8.17 -6.64 -7.53
N LYS A 182 7.76 -7.89 -7.77
CA LYS A 182 8.54 -8.84 -8.59
C LYS A 182 8.68 -8.38 -10.05
N PHE A 183 7.76 -7.55 -10.51
CA PHE A 183 7.74 -7.00 -11.88
C PHE A 183 8.07 -5.50 -11.93
N ALA A 184 8.54 -4.93 -10.81
CA ALA A 184 8.88 -3.51 -10.76
C ALA A 184 10.01 -3.17 -11.74
N GLY A 185 9.81 -2.15 -12.57
CA GLY A 185 10.75 -1.70 -13.59
C GLY A 185 10.90 -2.66 -14.78
N MET A 186 10.15 -3.76 -14.82
CA MET A 186 10.21 -4.71 -15.93
C MET A 186 9.34 -4.23 -17.10
N PRO A 187 9.80 -4.39 -18.36
CA PRO A 187 8.98 -4.10 -19.52
C PRO A 187 7.82 -5.11 -19.65
N PRO A 188 6.69 -4.71 -20.24
CA PRO A 188 5.59 -5.62 -20.54
C PRO A 188 5.99 -6.72 -21.51
N VAL A 189 5.35 -7.87 -21.40
CA VAL A 189 5.56 -9.02 -22.30
C VAL A 189 4.59 -9.06 -23.47
N ASN A 190 3.50 -8.29 -23.43
CA ASN A 190 2.49 -8.32 -24.47
C ASN A 190 3.02 -7.83 -25.84
N PRO A 191 2.53 -8.40 -26.97
CA PRO A 191 3.04 -8.10 -28.30
C PRO A 191 2.92 -6.63 -28.73
N ASP A 192 1.90 -5.92 -28.26
CA ASP A 192 1.61 -4.55 -28.69
C ASP A 192 2.57 -3.55 -28.06
N SER A 193 2.80 -3.68 -26.75
CA SER A 193 3.79 -2.88 -26.04
C SER A 193 5.22 -3.25 -26.46
N ARG A 194 5.50 -4.53 -26.74
CA ARG A 194 6.82 -4.95 -27.23
C ARG A 194 7.21 -4.31 -28.57
N ARG A 195 6.25 -4.07 -29.46
CA ARG A 195 6.49 -3.39 -30.74
C ARG A 195 6.81 -1.90 -30.58
N LYS A 196 6.57 -1.32 -29.40
CA LYS A 196 6.79 0.10 -29.08
C LYS A 196 8.01 0.34 -28.16
N LEU A 197 8.82 -0.70 -27.91
CA LEU A 197 9.84 -0.74 -26.84
C LEU A 197 11.00 0.25 -26.99
N ASP A 198 11.20 0.86 -28.16
CA ASP A 198 12.44 1.61 -28.43
C ASP A 198 12.59 2.93 -27.63
N VAL A 199 11.59 3.38 -26.83
CA VAL A 199 11.66 4.72 -26.19
C VAL A 199 11.12 4.79 -24.75
N GLN A 200 10.57 3.72 -24.16
CA GLN A 200 9.88 3.83 -22.85
C GLN A 200 10.67 3.23 -21.67
N THR A 201 10.91 4.07 -20.65
CA THR A 201 11.35 3.63 -19.32
C THR A 201 10.12 3.27 -18.49
N TRP A 202 10.07 2.05 -17.96
CA TRP A 202 8.96 1.55 -17.14
C TRP A 202 9.26 1.81 -15.66
N LYS A 203 8.34 2.48 -14.96
CA LYS A 203 8.48 2.79 -13.53
C LYS A 203 7.48 1.98 -12.71
N GLY A 204 7.91 1.50 -11.53
CA GLY A 204 7.07 0.67 -10.67
C GLY A 204 6.51 -0.53 -11.45
N ALA A 205 5.25 -0.88 -11.23
CA ALA A 205 4.61 -1.98 -11.94
C ALA A 205 3.89 -1.59 -13.26
N GLN A 206 4.29 -0.49 -13.91
CA GLN A 206 3.65 -0.05 -15.16
C GLN A 206 3.66 -1.12 -16.26
N GLY A 207 4.77 -1.86 -16.42
CA GLY A 207 4.83 -2.95 -17.40
C GLY A 207 3.83 -4.07 -17.11
N LEU A 208 3.73 -4.49 -15.84
CA LEU A 208 2.71 -5.45 -15.41
C LEU A 208 1.29 -4.92 -15.64
N ALA A 209 1.04 -3.64 -15.37
CA ALA A 209 -0.26 -3.02 -15.61
C ALA A 209 -0.66 -3.09 -17.09
N GLU A 210 0.26 -2.81 -18.01
CA GLU A 210 0.01 -2.95 -19.46
C GLU A 210 -0.33 -4.39 -19.85
N ASP A 211 0.39 -5.37 -19.31
CA ASP A 211 0.09 -6.79 -19.58
C ASP A 211 -1.28 -7.19 -19.04
N VAL A 212 -1.64 -6.76 -17.83
CA VAL A 212 -2.97 -7.03 -17.26
C VAL A 212 -4.07 -6.42 -18.13
N ARG A 213 -3.89 -5.19 -18.62
CA ARG A 213 -4.86 -4.55 -19.52
C ARG A 213 -4.97 -5.31 -20.84
N TYR A 214 -3.85 -5.64 -21.47
CA TYR A 214 -3.81 -6.33 -22.76
C TYR A 214 -4.45 -7.72 -22.69
N TYR A 215 -3.99 -8.57 -21.77
CA TYR A 215 -4.50 -9.93 -21.65
C TYR A 215 -5.92 -9.95 -21.08
N GLY A 216 -6.28 -9.00 -20.21
CA GLY A 216 -7.66 -8.83 -19.74
C GLY A 216 -8.62 -8.51 -20.90
N GLN A 217 -8.22 -7.59 -21.79
CA GLN A 217 -8.95 -7.25 -23.00
C GLN A 217 -9.09 -8.46 -23.93
N TRP A 218 -7.99 -9.16 -24.21
CA TRP A 218 -7.99 -10.36 -25.05
C TRP A 218 -8.89 -11.47 -24.48
N MET A 219 -8.80 -11.76 -23.17
CA MET A 219 -9.65 -12.76 -22.52
C MET A 219 -11.12 -12.39 -22.61
N ARG A 220 -11.48 -11.11 -22.43
CA ARG A 220 -12.86 -10.63 -22.58
C ARG A 220 -13.37 -10.87 -24.00
N ASP A 221 -12.60 -10.48 -25.00
CA ASP A 221 -13.01 -10.60 -26.41
C ASP A 221 -13.14 -12.07 -26.83
N GLU A 222 -12.26 -12.96 -26.34
CA GLU A 222 -12.38 -14.40 -26.57
C GLU A 222 -13.59 -15.01 -25.86
N ALA A 223 -13.90 -14.57 -24.64
CA ALA A 223 -15.11 -14.99 -23.93
C ALA A 223 -16.37 -14.53 -24.70
N GLU A 224 -16.41 -13.29 -25.16
CA GLU A 224 -17.52 -12.76 -25.95
C GLU A 224 -17.74 -13.56 -27.24
N LYS A 225 -16.68 -13.90 -27.98
CA LYS A 225 -16.78 -14.74 -29.18
C LYS A 225 -17.35 -16.14 -28.87
N ARG A 226 -16.89 -16.77 -27.78
CA ARG A 226 -17.20 -18.17 -27.47
C ARG A 226 -18.55 -18.35 -26.80
N ILE A 227 -18.89 -17.48 -25.87
CA ILE A 227 -20.08 -17.61 -25.01
C ILE A 227 -20.95 -16.36 -24.99
N GLY A 228 -20.57 -15.27 -25.66
CA GLY A 228 -21.36 -14.03 -25.67
C GLY A 228 -22.75 -14.21 -26.25
N HIS A 229 -22.95 -15.15 -27.19
CA HIS A 229 -24.26 -15.50 -27.73
C HIS A 229 -25.22 -16.12 -26.70
N LEU A 230 -24.72 -16.61 -25.55
CA LEU A 230 -25.54 -17.08 -24.44
C LEU A 230 -26.12 -15.92 -23.61
N TYR A 231 -25.62 -14.70 -23.79
CA TYR A 231 -26.06 -13.51 -23.08
C TYR A 231 -26.90 -12.63 -24.02
N PRO A 232 -28.10 -12.20 -23.60
CA PRO A 232 -28.94 -11.36 -24.43
C PRO A 232 -28.30 -9.98 -24.63
N LYS A 233 -28.37 -9.46 -25.85
CA LYS A 233 -28.06 -8.05 -26.12
C LYS A 233 -29.22 -7.19 -25.60
N VAL A 234 -28.92 -6.28 -24.67
CA VAL A 234 -29.91 -5.40 -24.05
C VAL A 234 -29.71 -3.97 -24.54
N GLU A 235 -30.75 -3.36 -25.06
CA GLU A 235 -30.78 -1.92 -25.32
C GLU A 235 -31.00 -1.17 -24.01
N VAL A 236 -30.12 -0.23 -23.67
CA VAL A 236 -30.30 0.60 -22.48
C VAL A 236 -31.16 1.80 -22.89
N THR A 237 -32.40 1.85 -22.39
CA THR A 237 -33.32 2.94 -22.69
C THR A 237 -33.08 4.14 -21.79
N ALA A 238 -33.52 5.33 -22.24
CA ALA A 238 -33.47 6.53 -21.42
C ALA A 238 -34.29 6.42 -20.12
N GLU A 239 -35.35 5.60 -20.13
CA GLU A 239 -36.18 5.33 -18.95
C GLU A 239 -35.42 4.49 -17.92
N MET A 240 -34.65 3.47 -18.35
CA MET A 240 -33.80 2.68 -17.44
C MET A 240 -32.72 3.53 -16.78
N ALA A 241 -32.16 4.52 -17.48
CA ALA A 241 -31.11 5.38 -16.96
C ALA A 241 -31.62 6.49 -16.02
N LYS A 242 -32.94 6.74 -15.98
CA LYS A 242 -33.56 7.80 -15.17
C LYS A 242 -33.27 7.66 -13.68
N ASP A 243 -33.37 6.43 -13.17
CA ASP A 243 -33.11 6.09 -11.76
C ASP A 243 -31.71 5.47 -11.56
N ARG A 244 -30.94 5.34 -12.63
CA ARG A 244 -29.59 4.73 -12.66
C ARG A 244 -28.63 5.60 -13.49
N PRO A 245 -28.09 6.67 -12.89
CA PRO A 245 -27.20 7.60 -13.60
C PRO A 245 -25.94 6.96 -14.17
N ASP A 246 -25.52 5.81 -13.61
CA ASP A 246 -24.42 4.98 -14.10
C ASP A 246 -24.69 4.36 -15.48
N LEU A 247 -25.95 4.28 -15.90
CA LEU A 247 -26.35 3.74 -17.21
C LEU A 247 -26.35 4.78 -18.34
N ASN A 248 -26.25 6.07 -18.01
CA ASN A 248 -26.28 7.16 -19.00
C ASN A 248 -25.30 7.00 -20.18
N PRO A 249 -24.03 6.54 -19.97
CA PRO A 249 -23.08 6.36 -21.07
C PRO A 249 -23.50 5.27 -22.07
N TYR A 250 -24.38 4.36 -21.67
CA TYR A 250 -24.75 3.17 -22.43
C TYR A 250 -26.10 3.31 -23.15
N VAL A 251 -26.79 4.45 -23.00
CA VAL A 251 -28.11 4.69 -23.61
C VAL A 251 -28.01 4.66 -25.14
N GLY A 252 -28.87 3.86 -25.77
CA GLY A 252 -28.92 3.67 -27.22
C GLY A 252 -28.77 2.19 -27.63
N PRO A 253 -28.51 1.92 -28.93
CA PRO A 253 -28.60 0.58 -29.50
C PRO A 253 -27.66 -0.42 -28.80
N PRO A 254 -27.94 -1.73 -28.85
CA PRO A 254 -27.23 -2.75 -28.06
C PRO A 254 -25.72 -2.85 -28.33
N GLU A 255 -25.23 -2.28 -29.42
CA GLU A 255 -23.79 -2.18 -29.72
C GLU A 255 -23.06 -1.16 -28.84
N LYS A 256 -23.79 -0.26 -28.16
CA LYS A 256 -23.26 0.67 -27.17
C LYS A 256 -23.33 0.13 -25.74
N SER A 257 -24.05 -0.97 -25.51
CA SER A 257 -24.26 -1.56 -24.19
C SER A 257 -23.28 -2.69 -23.86
N HIS A 258 -22.26 -2.92 -24.70
CA HIS A 258 -21.09 -3.68 -24.27
C HIS A 258 -20.55 -3.00 -23.03
N ILE A 259 -20.64 -3.69 -21.89
CA ILE A 259 -20.06 -3.24 -20.65
C ILE A 259 -18.56 -3.15 -20.92
N HIS A 260 -18.08 -1.95 -21.21
CA HIS A 260 -16.68 -1.65 -21.13
C HIS A 260 -16.30 -1.98 -19.69
N CYS A 261 -15.63 -3.12 -19.51
CA CYS A 261 -14.83 -3.32 -18.32
C CYS A 261 -13.76 -2.25 -18.44
N SER A 262 -14.04 -1.06 -17.89
CA SER A 262 -13.06 0.00 -17.70
C SER A 262 -11.91 -0.71 -17.01
N ALA A 263 -10.83 -0.98 -17.74
CA ALA A 263 -9.68 -1.60 -17.16
C ALA A 263 -9.32 -0.73 -15.97
N MET A 264 -9.46 -1.27 -14.76
CA MET A 264 -9.07 -0.56 -13.55
C MET A 264 -7.68 -0.02 -13.83
N ASP A 265 -7.43 1.24 -13.45
CA ASP A 265 -6.12 1.82 -13.66
C ASP A 265 -5.13 1.14 -12.70
N VAL A 266 -4.68 -0.06 -13.08
CA VAL A 266 -3.89 -0.97 -12.24
C VAL A 266 -2.60 -0.28 -11.80
N SER A 267 -2.06 0.62 -12.63
CA SER A 267 -0.87 1.42 -12.29
C SER A 267 -1.04 2.27 -11.04
N SER A 268 -2.25 2.70 -10.69
CA SER A 268 -2.49 3.47 -9.45
C SER A 268 -2.48 2.62 -8.18
N PHE A 269 -2.68 1.31 -8.30
CA PHE A 269 -2.66 0.36 -7.16
C PHE A 269 -1.27 -0.21 -6.90
N LEU A 270 -0.44 -0.25 -7.94
CA LEU A 270 0.85 -0.94 -7.93
C LEU A 270 2.05 0.02 -7.90
N GLY A 271 1.78 1.33 -7.84
CA GLY A 271 2.76 2.40 -7.72
C GLY A 271 3.14 2.69 -6.28
#